data_AF-A0A356KH44-F1
#
_entry.id   AF-A0A356KH44-F1
#
_cell.length_a   1.000
_cell.length_b   1.000
_cell.length_c   1.000
_cell.angle_alpha   90.00
_cell.angle_beta   90.00
_cell.angle_gamma   90.00
#
_symmetry.space_group_name_H-M   'P 1'
#
loop_
_entity.id
_entity.type
_entity.pdbx_description
1 polymer ?
#
loop_
_entity_poly.entity_id
_entity_poly.type
_entity_poly.pdbx_seq_one_letter_code
_entity_poly.pdbx_strand_id
1 'polypeptide(L)'
;MDLCANHRHMLLEDSGIPEGILVERGYRTVTQKAELAELGFSRPQQRVPGLLIPVHDVHGEVSLYQLRPDDPRTDRKRGKPIKYE
;
A
#
# COMPACT_ATOMS: atom_id res chain seq x y z
N MET A 1 -9.55 1.25 -11.17
CA MET A 1 -9.22 1.46 -9.74
C MET A 1 -9.59 0.19 -9.02
N ASP A 2 -8.61 -0.64 -8.74
CA ASP A 2 -8.80 -1.97 -8.14
C ASP A 2 -8.62 -1.87 -6.63
N LEU A 3 -9.61 -1.28 -5.93
CA LEU A 3 -9.67 -1.30 -4.47
C LEU A 3 -10.70 -2.31 -3.98
N CYS A 4 -10.30 -3.17 -3.03
CA CYS A 4 -11.27 -3.97 -2.30
C CYS A 4 -12.12 -3.10 -1.36
N ALA A 5 -13.26 -3.63 -0.90
CA ALA A 5 -14.22 -2.88 -0.09
C ALA A 5 -13.60 -2.28 1.19
N ASN A 6 -12.77 -3.06 1.90
CA ASN A 6 -12.13 -2.60 3.14
C ASN A 6 -11.16 -1.44 2.87
N HIS A 7 -10.33 -1.53 1.82
CA HIS A 7 -9.40 -0.44 1.47
C HIS A 7 -10.12 0.81 1.00
N ARG A 8 -11.21 0.65 0.24
CA ARG A 8 -12.04 1.78 -0.18
C ARG A 8 -12.66 2.49 1.02
N HIS A 9 -13.23 1.74 1.98
CA HIS A 9 -13.78 2.31 3.20
C HIS A 9 -12.71 3.04 4.02
N MET A 10 -11.54 2.43 4.21
CA MET A 10 -10.42 3.03 4.93
C MET A 10 -9.97 4.36 4.34
N LEU A 11 -9.94 4.46 3.01
CA LEU A 11 -9.46 5.67 2.33
C LEU A 11 -10.52 6.76 2.29
N LEU A 12 -11.77 6.41 1.96
CA LEU A 12 -12.85 7.39 1.81
C LEU A 12 -13.40 7.83 3.18
N GLU A 13 -13.74 6.88 4.05
CA GLU A 13 -14.46 7.15 5.30
C GLU A 13 -13.49 7.43 6.45
N ASP A 14 -12.50 6.56 6.69
CA ASP A 14 -11.60 6.72 7.84
C ASP A 14 -10.54 7.81 7.62
N SER A 15 -10.06 7.96 6.37
CA SER A 15 -8.98 8.89 6.03
C SER A 15 -9.49 10.16 5.33
N GLY A 16 -10.76 10.22 4.93
CA GLY A 16 -11.36 11.39 4.28
C GLY A 16 -10.77 11.74 2.92
N ILE A 17 -10.13 10.79 2.22
CA ILE A 17 -9.50 11.04 0.92
C ILE A 17 -10.57 10.90 -0.15
N PRO A 18 -10.88 11.94 -0.94
CA PRO A 18 -11.94 11.88 -1.93
C PRO A 18 -11.58 10.94 -3.08
N GLU A 19 -12.59 10.30 -3.67
CA GLU A 19 -12.42 9.29 -4.72
C GLU A 19 -11.63 9.81 -5.93
N GLY A 20 -11.86 11.06 -6.35
CA GLY A 20 -11.11 11.68 -7.46
C GLY A 20 -9.59 11.69 -7.21
N ILE A 21 -9.16 11.96 -5.97
CA ILE A 21 -7.75 11.93 -5.58
C ILE A 21 -7.21 10.51 -5.52
N LEU A 22 -8.02 9.53 -5.11
CA LEU A 22 -7.60 8.12 -5.11
C LEU A 22 -7.34 7.60 -6.51
N VAL A 23 -8.20 7.98 -7.47
CA VAL A 23 -8.04 7.65 -8.89
C VAL A 23 -6.82 8.35 -9.47
N GLU A 24 -6.69 9.66 -9.25
CA GLU A 24 -5.57 10.48 -9.75
C GLU A 24 -4.22 9.95 -9.26
N ARG A 25 -4.13 9.63 -7.96
CA ARG A 25 -2.90 9.12 -7.34
C ARG A 25 -2.67 7.63 -7.57
N GLY A 26 -3.63 6.90 -8.12
CA GLY A 26 -3.47 5.48 -8.47
C GLY A 26 -3.41 4.51 -7.29
N TYR A 27 -4.12 4.79 -6.19
CA TYR A 27 -4.24 3.83 -5.07
C TYR A 27 -4.87 2.52 -5.53
N ARG A 28 -4.29 1.38 -5.13
CA ARG A 28 -4.82 0.05 -5.51
C ARG A 28 -4.53 -1.03 -4.47
N THR A 29 -5.35 -2.07 -4.46
CA THR A 29 -5.15 -3.28 -3.66
C THR A 29 -4.32 -4.27 -4.46
N VAL A 30 -3.22 -4.74 -3.88
CA VAL A 30 -2.36 -5.76 -4.49
C VAL A 30 -2.59 -7.09 -3.80
N THR A 31 -2.88 -8.11 -4.60
CA THR A 31 -3.15 -9.49 -4.14
C THR A 31 -2.08 -10.48 -4.60
N GLN A 32 -1.15 -10.05 -5.47
CA GLN A 32 -0.14 -10.91 -6.08
C GLN A 32 1.27 -10.44 -5.71
N LYS A 33 2.11 -11.36 -5.25
CA LYS A 33 3.52 -11.06 -4.90
C LYS A 33 4.37 -10.68 -6.10
N ALA A 34 4.04 -11.19 -7.29
CA ALA A 34 4.73 -10.90 -8.53
C ALA A 34 4.70 -9.40 -8.84
N GLU A 35 3.54 -8.75 -8.66
CA GLU A 35 3.38 -7.32 -8.87
C GLU A 35 4.30 -6.50 -7.94
N LEU A 36 4.41 -6.91 -6.67
CA LEU A 36 5.34 -6.27 -5.74
C LEU A 36 6.81 -6.50 -6.13
N ALA A 37 7.15 -7.67 -6.67
CA ALA A 37 8.50 -7.93 -7.17
C ALA A 37 8.85 -7.02 -8.37
N GLU A 38 7.92 -6.83 -9.30
CA GLU A 38 8.08 -5.94 -10.46
C GLU A 38 8.24 -4.48 -10.05
N LEU A 39 7.59 -4.07 -8.96
CA LEU A 39 7.74 -2.74 -8.36
C LEU A 39 9.01 -2.58 -7.50
N GLY A 40 9.86 -3.62 -7.40
CA GLY A 40 11.14 -3.57 -6.70
C GLY A 40 11.09 -3.88 -5.20
N PHE A 41 9.95 -4.35 -4.66
CA PHE A 41 9.88 -4.76 -3.26
C PHE A 41 10.72 -6.03 -3.00
N SER A 42 11.47 -6.00 -1.90
CA SER A 42 12.23 -7.18 -1.45
C SER A 42 11.29 -8.32 -1.02
N ARG A 43 11.75 -9.58 -1.11
CA ARG A 43 10.92 -10.76 -0.77
C ARG A 43 10.20 -10.66 0.59
N PRO A 44 10.81 -10.16 1.68
CA PRO A 44 10.11 -9.98 2.96
C PRO A 44 8.98 -8.95 2.94
N GLN A 45 9.09 -7.94 2.08
CA GLN A 45 8.09 -6.87 1.91
C GLN A 45 6.94 -7.27 0.97
N GLN A 46 7.07 -8.38 0.21
CA GLN A 46 6.03 -8.88 -0.70
C GLN A 46 4.86 -9.55 0.06
N ARG A 47 4.22 -8.81 0.96
CA ARG A 47 3.10 -9.25 1.79
C ARG A 47 1.78 -8.84 1.15
N VAL A 48 1.04 -9.84 0.70
CA VAL A 48 -0.27 -9.68 0.08
C VAL A 48 -1.33 -10.45 0.88
N PRO A 49 -2.59 -9.99 0.91
CA PRO A 49 -3.08 -8.74 0.32
C PRO A 49 -2.57 -7.47 1.04
N GLY A 50 -2.54 -6.35 0.31
CA GLY A 50 -2.13 -5.06 0.86
C GLY A 50 -2.55 -3.87 0.01
N LEU A 51 -2.63 -2.69 0.62
CA LEU A 51 -2.86 -1.43 -0.05
C LEU A 51 -1.54 -0.86 -0.58
N LEU A 52 -1.45 -0.69 -1.90
CA LEU A 52 -0.33 -0.03 -2.56
C LEU A 52 -0.60 1.47 -2.65
N ILE A 53 0.36 2.25 -2.17
CA ILE A 53 0.31 3.71 -2.04
C ILE A 53 1.43 4.30 -2.90
N PRO A 54 1.10 4.93 -4.04
CA PRO A 54 2.08 5.63 -4.84
C PRO A 54 2.60 6.88 -4.12
N VAL A 55 3.89 7.12 -4.23
CA VAL A 55 4.56 8.30 -3.67
C VAL A 55 5.09 9.12 -4.82
N HIS A 56 4.61 10.36 -4.93
CA HIS A 56 4.99 11.28 -5.98
C HIS A 56 6.19 12.13 -5.54
N ASP A 57 7.11 12.42 -6.44
CA ASP A 57 8.19 13.36 -6.21
C ASP A 57 7.72 14.82 -6.30
N VAL A 58 8.68 15.75 -6.23
CA VAL A 58 8.43 17.19 -6.34
C VAL A 58 7.95 17.62 -7.73
N HIS A 59 8.07 16.76 -8.74
CA HIS A 59 7.57 16.98 -10.11
C HIS A 59 6.18 16.40 -10.32
N GLY A 60 5.62 15.68 -9.34
CA GLY A 60 4.32 15.04 -9.43
C GLY A 60 4.35 13.67 -10.10
N GLU A 61 5.54 13.13 -10.37
CA GLU A 61 5.71 11.80 -10.96
C GLU A 61 5.84 10.74 -9.87
N VAL A 62 5.34 9.52 -10.12
CA VAL A 62 5.48 8.43 -9.15
C VAL A 62 6.95 8.03 -9.03
N SER A 63 7.55 8.33 -7.89
CA SER A 63 8.97 8.05 -7.61
C SER A 63 9.18 6.69 -6.95
N LEU A 64 8.24 6.28 -6.09
CA LEU A 64 8.27 4.98 -5.44
C LEU A 64 6.88 4.54 -5.01
N TYR A 65 6.79 3.30 -4.52
CA TYR A 65 5.58 2.74 -3.94
C TYR A 65 5.81 2.35 -2.49
N GLN A 66 4.83 2.63 -1.64
CA GLN A 66 4.75 2.10 -0.29
C GLN A 66 3.65 1.04 -0.24
N LEU A 67 3.89 -0.02 0.52
CA LEU A 67 2.91 -1.07 0.76
C LEU A 67 2.44 -1.03 2.21
N ARG A 68 1.14 -0.95 2.40
CA ARG A 68 0.47 -1.19 3.67
C ARG A 68 -0.20 -2.57 3.62
N PRO A 69 0.47 -3.65 4.05
CA PRO A 69 -0.12 -4.98 4.07
C PRO A 69 -1.25 -5.07 5.10
N ASP A 70 -2.27 -5.88 4.80
CA ASP A 70 -3.41 -6.14 5.69
C ASP A 70 -2.95 -6.82 6.98
N ASP A 71 -2.00 -7.75 6.84
CA ASP A 71 -1.29 -8.39 7.95
C ASP A 71 0.16 -7.88 8.01
N PRO A 72 0.43 -6.83 8.81
CA PRO A 72 1.76 -6.26 8.94
C PRO A 72 2.72 -7.22 9.64
N ARG A 73 4.00 -7.12 9.29
CA ARG A 73 5.03 -7.95 9.93
C ARG A 73 5.13 -7.60 11.39
N THR A 74 5.02 -8.59 12.27
CA THR A 74 5.28 -8.43 13.70
C THR A 74 6.74 -8.72 14.03
N ASP A 75 7.32 -7.90 14.91
CA ASP A 75 8.62 -8.15 15.52
C ASP A 75 8.58 -9.44 16.34
N ARG A 76 9.44 -10.40 15.99
CA ARG A 76 9.45 -11.75 16.59
C ARG A 76 9.88 -11.75 18.06
N LYS A 77 10.50 -10.68 18.56
CA LYS A 77 10.93 -10.52 19.97
C LYS A 77 9.92 -9.74 20.81
N ARG A 78 9.19 -8.79 20.21
CA ARG A 78 8.31 -7.86 20.95
C ARG A 78 6.81 -8.03 20.65
N GLY A 79 6.43 -8.84 19.65
CA GLY A 79 5.03 -9.07 19.27
C GLY A 79 4.31 -7.83 18.73
N LYS A 80 5.04 -6.76 18.41
CA LYS A 80 4.50 -5.50 17.90
C LYS A 80 4.71 -5.41 16.39
N PRO A 81 3.80 -4.78 15.62
CA PRO A 81 4.07 -4.47 14.21
C PRO A 81 5.40 -3.73 14.06
N ILE A 82 6.26 -4.18 13.15
CA ILE A 82 7.49 -3.47 12.78
C ILE A 82 7.08 -2.20 12.04
N LYS A 83 7.51 -1.04 12.53
CA LYS A 83 7.32 0.25 11.85
C LYS A 83 8.58 0.56 11.03
N TYR A 84 8.40 1.06 9.80
CA TYR A 84 9.44 1.49 8.86
C TYR A 84 10.41 0.36 8.45
N GLU A 85 9.95 -0.48 7.51
CA GLU A 85 10.75 -1.55 6.87
C GLU A 85 10.87 -1.29 5.36
#